data_AF-A0A3S1BM57-F1
#
_entry.id   AF-A0A3S1BM57-F1
#
_cell.length_a   1.000
_cell.length_b   1.000
_cell.length_c   1.000
_cell.angle_alpha   90.00
_cell.angle_beta   90.00
_cell.angle_gamma   90.00
#
_symmetry.space_group_name_H-M   'P 1'
#
loop_
_entity.id
_entity.type
_entity.pdbx_description
1 polymer ?
#
loop_
_entity_poly.entity_id
_entity_poly.type
_entity_poly.pdbx_seq_one_letter_code
_entity_poly.pdbx_strand_id
1 'polypeptide(L)'
;MLVASAENSKYNETTNLRQHFYERCFSRPAVKPSRKDSKDHPLFPGFVIENKDLCASVERVDVLVYINSAVQNRERRRAIRHSWASQSAFTGVTVKLVFVLGRPAGRREQLGVLSEQASSGDIVQAKFEDTFRNLTLKAVTFMAWANSHCPQAQYVVKVDDDMFVDMFGVIFKIIPKIADKSYAMACSYTKNGKINRNPQSNWYVDKTMLAGQTHYPGFCPGFFSVITGNIIPELYEGSFTVKEFIPIDDVYMTGLSLRNPRNVTIVDIKDQLYTNERSDPDQEIQVNGRFEYIAFRVKKEWQHGTLWNLRLDKLTSIEDSFSSYRNTFAVYNKQPVVIKK
;
A
#
# COMPACT_ATOMS: atom_id res chain seq x y z
N MET A 1 0.25 -36.55 -31.36
CA MET A 1 1.58 -36.43 -30.71
C MET A 1 2.19 -35.03 -30.82
N LEU A 2 2.09 -34.31 -31.95
CA LEU A 2 2.68 -32.96 -32.13
C LEU A 2 2.02 -31.83 -31.29
N VAL A 3 0.73 -31.95 -30.97
CA VAL A 3 0.02 -30.94 -30.15
C VAL A 3 0.48 -30.99 -28.68
N ALA A 4 0.63 -32.20 -28.13
CA ALA A 4 1.09 -32.42 -26.76
C ALA A 4 2.54 -31.95 -26.53
N SER A 5 3.42 -32.05 -27.53
CA SER A 5 4.81 -31.56 -27.40
C SER A 5 4.90 -30.04 -27.43
N ALA A 6 4.05 -29.36 -28.21
CA ALA A 6 3.99 -27.91 -28.27
C ALA A 6 3.36 -27.30 -27.00
N GLU A 7 2.33 -27.95 -26.44
CA GLU A 7 1.72 -27.56 -25.17
C GLU A 7 2.69 -27.74 -23.98
N ASN A 8 3.43 -28.86 -23.93
CA ASN A 8 4.47 -29.07 -22.91
C ASN A 8 5.63 -28.07 -23.04
N SER A 9 6.02 -27.69 -24.26
CA SER A 9 7.06 -26.68 -24.48
C SER A 9 6.65 -25.29 -23.97
N LYS A 10 5.43 -24.84 -24.30
CA LYS A 10 4.90 -23.53 -23.84
C LYS A 10 4.69 -23.50 -22.32
N TYR A 11 4.27 -24.61 -21.73
CA TYR A 11 4.10 -24.76 -20.28
C TYR A 11 5.45 -24.63 -19.54
N ASN A 12 6.49 -25.32 -20.03
CA ASN A 12 7.83 -25.25 -19.45
C ASN A 12 8.45 -23.85 -19.58
N GLU A 13 8.26 -23.17 -20.72
CA GLU A 13 8.76 -21.81 -20.95
C GLU A 13 8.09 -20.80 -20.00
N THR A 14 6.77 -20.88 -19.83
CA THR A 14 6.02 -20.01 -18.91
C THR A 14 6.43 -20.24 -17.46
N THR A 15 6.67 -21.49 -17.07
CA THR A 15 7.13 -21.85 -15.71
C THR A 15 8.52 -21.28 -15.42
N ASN A 16 9.45 -21.35 -16.40
CA ASN A 16 10.78 -20.79 -16.27
C ASN A 16 10.76 -19.25 -16.16
N LEU A 17 9.96 -18.57 -17.01
CA LEU A 17 9.76 -17.13 -16.93
C LEU A 17 9.17 -16.69 -15.59
N ARG A 18 8.20 -17.44 -15.06
CA ARG A 18 7.59 -17.21 -13.76
C ARG A 18 8.61 -17.29 -12.63
N GLN A 19 9.41 -18.36 -12.61
CA GLN A 19 10.45 -18.57 -11.60
C GLN A 19 11.52 -17.47 -11.67
N HIS A 20 12.03 -17.17 -12.87
CA HIS A 20 13.03 -16.14 -13.08
C HIS A 20 12.54 -14.75 -12.64
N PHE A 21 11.29 -14.41 -12.98
CA PHE A 21 10.68 -13.16 -12.55
C PHE A 21 10.56 -13.08 -11.02
N TYR A 22 10.11 -14.17 -10.39
CA TYR A 22 9.98 -14.24 -8.94
C TYR A 22 11.33 -14.05 -8.25
N GLU A 23 12.36 -14.79 -8.69
CA GLU A 23 13.71 -14.69 -8.12
C GLU A 23 14.27 -13.28 -8.23
N ARG A 24 14.12 -12.65 -9.40
CA ARG A 24 14.59 -11.28 -9.60
C ARG A 24 13.88 -10.27 -8.70
N CYS A 25 12.57 -10.40 -8.52
CA CYS A 25 11.77 -9.37 -7.87
C CYS A 25 11.61 -9.58 -6.36
N PHE A 26 11.54 -10.83 -5.90
CA PHE A 26 11.14 -11.16 -4.53
C PHE A 26 12.21 -11.88 -3.72
N SER A 27 13.36 -12.31 -4.30
CA SER A 27 14.44 -12.93 -3.52
C SER A 27 15.38 -11.92 -2.83
N ARG A 28 14.82 -10.93 -2.12
CA ARG A 28 15.63 -9.97 -1.37
C ARG A 28 16.01 -10.55 0.00
N PRO A 29 17.12 -10.08 0.62
CA PRO A 29 17.49 -10.49 1.96
C PRO A 29 16.43 -10.12 3.00
N ALA A 30 16.31 -10.93 4.05
CA ALA A 30 15.43 -10.64 5.17
C ALA A 30 15.81 -9.30 5.83
N VAL A 31 14.78 -8.51 6.15
CA VAL A 31 14.96 -7.24 6.85
C VAL A 31 15.18 -7.53 8.33
N LYS A 32 16.19 -6.88 8.93
CA LYS A 32 16.36 -6.88 10.38
C LYS A 32 15.52 -5.75 10.97
N PRO A 33 14.53 -6.03 11.82
CA PRO A 33 13.75 -4.98 12.45
C PRO A 33 14.61 -4.16 13.41
N SER A 34 14.19 -2.91 13.65
CA SER A 34 14.72 -2.10 14.73
C SER A 34 14.46 -2.75 16.08
N ARG A 35 15.38 -2.52 17.02
CA ARG A 35 15.28 -2.94 18.42
C ARG A 35 14.66 -1.89 19.34
N LYS A 36 14.35 -0.69 18.85
CA LYS A 36 13.72 0.34 19.67
C LYS A 36 12.30 -0.07 20.06
N ASP A 37 11.94 0.12 21.32
CA ASP A 37 10.58 -0.14 21.78
C ASP A 37 9.65 0.99 21.29
N SER A 38 8.50 0.61 20.76
CA SER A 38 7.44 1.55 20.35
C SER A 38 6.95 2.40 21.51
N LYS A 39 6.97 1.89 22.75
CA LYS A 39 6.58 2.64 23.95
C LYS A 39 7.49 3.84 24.23
N ASP A 40 8.73 3.79 23.77
CA ASP A 40 9.69 4.89 23.94
C ASP A 40 9.55 5.97 22.85
N HIS A 41 8.71 5.73 21.83
CA HIS A 41 8.56 6.67 20.74
C HIS A 41 7.64 7.85 21.15
N PRO A 42 8.10 9.11 21.06
CA PRO A 42 7.38 10.27 21.62
C PRO A 42 6.01 10.52 20.97
N LEU A 43 5.83 10.09 19.72
CA LEU A 43 4.58 10.22 18.97
C LEU A 43 3.82 8.91 18.79
N PHE A 44 4.20 7.83 19.48
CA PHE A 44 3.48 6.57 19.35
C PHE A 44 2.30 6.52 20.35
N PRO A 45 1.05 6.46 19.86
CA PRO A 45 -0.13 6.55 20.72
C PRO A 45 -0.45 5.23 21.45
N GLY A 46 0.17 4.11 21.05
CA GLY A 46 -0.25 2.76 21.44
C GLY A 46 -1.37 2.21 20.54
N PHE A 47 -1.64 0.92 20.70
CA PHE A 47 -2.68 0.21 19.94
C PHE A 47 -3.98 0.06 20.73
N VAL A 48 -5.11 0.13 20.03
CA VAL A 48 -6.41 -0.42 20.45
C VAL A 48 -6.59 -1.82 19.84
N ILE A 49 -6.23 -1.96 18.57
CA ILE A 49 -6.16 -3.24 17.86
C ILE A 49 -4.75 -3.34 17.30
N GLU A 50 -3.94 -4.24 17.87
CA GLU A 50 -2.56 -4.41 17.43
C GLU A 50 -2.45 -5.36 16.23
N ASN A 51 -3.31 -6.38 16.14
CA ASN A 51 -3.32 -7.35 15.04
C ASN A 51 -1.93 -7.95 14.72
N LYS A 52 -1.23 -8.39 15.77
CA LYS A 52 0.13 -8.94 15.70
C LYS A 52 0.27 -10.17 14.80
N ASP A 53 -0.79 -10.94 14.61
CA ASP A 53 -0.73 -12.24 13.94
C ASP A 53 -0.90 -12.15 12.40
N LEU A 54 -1.18 -10.97 11.86
CA LEU A 54 -1.49 -10.77 10.43
C LEU A 54 -0.41 -11.33 9.49
N CYS A 55 0.86 -11.04 9.76
CA CYS A 55 2.00 -11.58 9.00
C CYS A 55 2.63 -12.82 9.65
N ALA A 56 2.34 -13.13 10.91
CA ALA A 56 2.91 -14.29 11.61
C ALA A 56 2.49 -15.64 11.01
N SER A 57 1.36 -15.67 10.30
CA SER A 57 0.84 -16.85 9.60
C SER A 57 1.63 -17.29 8.37
N VAL A 58 2.61 -16.50 7.92
CA VAL A 58 3.41 -16.79 6.71
C VAL A 58 4.88 -16.49 6.96
N GLU A 59 5.76 -17.35 6.44
CA GLU A 59 7.22 -17.15 6.55
C GLU A 59 7.70 -15.91 5.78
N ARG A 60 6.98 -15.54 4.73
CA ARG A 60 7.35 -14.47 3.79
C ARG A 60 6.11 -13.67 3.39
N VAL A 61 6.31 -12.36 3.28
CA VAL A 61 5.33 -11.45 2.67
C VAL A 61 6.03 -10.76 1.51
N ASP A 62 5.59 -11.03 0.29
CA ASP A 62 6.19 -10.42 -0.90
C ASP A 62 5.75 -8.96 -1.03
N VAL A 63 4.47 -8.68 -0.76
CA VAL A 63 3.92 -7.33 -0.78
C VAL A 63 2.99 -7.10 0.41
N LEU A 64 3.31 -6.11 1.24
CA LEU A 64 2.40 -5.58 2.26
C LEU A 64 1.70 -4.33 1.71
N VAL A 65 0.40 -4.42 1.49
CA VAL A 65 -0.45 -3.28 1.13
C VAL A 65 -0.88 -2.58 2.42
N TYR A 66 -0.41 -1.35 2.60
CA TYR A 66 -0.73 -0.48 3.72
C TYR A 66 -1.68 0.62 3.28
N ILE A 67 -2.87 0.65 3.88
CA ILE A 67 -3.90 1.62 3.55
C ILE A 67 -4.23 2.49 4.75
N ASN A 68 -4.03 3.80 4.59
CA ASN A 68 -4.58 4.79 5.52
C ASN A 68 -6.07 4.97 5.23
N SER A 69 -6.92 4.67 6.22
CA SER A 69 -8.37 4.77 6.09
C SER A 69 -9.00 5.42 7.32
N ALA A 70 -10.18 6.00 7.17
CA ALA A 70 -10.95 6.57 8.29
C ALA A 70 -12.02 5.58 8.77
N VAL A 71 -12.38 5.60 10.05
CA VAL A 71 -13.37 4.66 10.63
C VAL A 71 -14.66 4.58 9.80
N GLN A 72 -15.14 5.71 9.29
CA GLN A 72 -16.37 5.84 8.51
C GLN A 72 -16.30 5.17 7.13
N ASN A 73 -15.10 4.97 6.58
CA ASN A 73 -14.87 4.43 5.22
C ASN A 73 -14.96 2.89 5.15
N ARG A 74 -15.85 2.28 5.95
CA ARG A 74 -16.02 0.82 6.02
C ARG A 74 -16.34 0.19 4.67
N GLU A 75 -17.28 0.78 3.91
CA GLU A 75 -17.65 0.25 2.59
C GLU A 75 -16.52 0.40 1.57
N ARG A 76 -15.70 1.44 1.69
CA ARG A 76 -14.50 1.61 0.86
C ARG A 76 -13.46 0.54 1.14
N ARG A 77 -13.16 0.29 2.42
CA ARG A 77 -12.30 -0.84 2.82
C ARG A 77 -12.84 -2.17 2.32
N ARG A 78 -14.15 -2.40 2.44
CA ARG A 78 -14.82 -3.59 1.90
C ARG A 78 -14.61 -3.71 0.40
N ALA A 79 -14.84 -2.65 -0.37
CA ALA A 79 -14.67 -2.67 -1.82
C ALA A 79 -13.21 -2.98 -2.22
N ILE A 80 -12.23 -2.41 -1.53
CA ILE A 80 -10.80 -2.66 -1.74
C ILE A 80 -10.44 -4.13 -1.47
N ARG A 81 -10.88 -4.68 -0.32
CA ARG A 81 -10.66 -6.10 0.04
C ARG A 81 -11.16 -7.08 -1.01
N HIS A 82 -12.31 -6.78 -1.61
CA HIS A 82 -12.96 -7.63 -2.60
C HIS A 82 -12.56 -7.28 -4.05
N SER A 83 -11.51 -6.49 -4.24
CA SER A 83 -11.02 -6.10 -5.55
C SER A 83 -9.49 -6.19 -5.62
N TRP A 84 -8.81 -5.08 -5.94
CA TRP A 84 -7.40 -5.04 -6.26
C TRP A 84 -6.46 -5.39 -5.10
N ALA A 85 -6.91 -5.28 -3.84
CA ALA A 85 -6.14 -5.67 -2.67
C ALA A 85 -6.54 -7.04 -2.10
N SER A 86 -7.30 -7.85 -2.86
CA SER A 86 -7.67 -9.19 -2.43
C SER A 86 -6.43 -10.07 -2.29
N GLN A 87 -6.16 -10.53 -1.07
CA GLN A 87 -5.00 -11.36 -0.75
C GLN A 87 -5.05 -12.71 -1.49
N SER A 88 -6.23 -13.19 -1.87
CA SER A 88 -6.40 -14.45 -2.61
C SER A 88 -6.42 -14.28 -4.13
N ALA A 89 -6.19 -13.07 -4.66
CA ALA A 89 -6.18 -12.81 -6.09
C ALA A 89 -4.84 -13.19 -6.76
N PHE A 90 -3.78 -13.38 -5.97
CA PHE A 90 -2.42 -13.59 -6.46
C PHE A 90 -1.92 -15.00 -6.15
N THR A 91 -1.38 -15.68 -7.15
CA THR A 91 -0.71 -16.98 -7.00
C THR A 91 0.80 -16.81 -7.15
N GLY A 92 1.57 -17.43 -6.26
CA GLY A 92 3.03 -17.33 -6.24
C GLY A 92 3.59 -15.97 -5.80
N VAL A 93 2.75 -15.05 -5.35
CA VAL A 93 3.13 -13.80 -4.68
C VAL A 93 2.27 -13.66 -3.43
N THR A 94 2.89 -13.63 -2.26
CA THR A 94 2.20 -13.52 -0.98
C THR A 94 1.89 -12.06 -0.69
N VAL A 95 0.63 -11.67 -0.87
CA VAL A 95 0.14 -10.32 -0.58
C VAL A 95 -0.58 -10.30 0.77
N LYS A 96 -0.22 -9.35 1.63
CA LYS A 96 -0.94 -9.03 2.87
C LYS A 96 -1.53 -7.63 2.79
N LEU A 97 -2.70 -7.44 3.38
CA LEU A 97 -3.40 -6.16 3.43
C LEU A 97 -3.56 -5.72 4.88
N VAL A 98 -3.27 -4.44 5.17
CA VAL A 98 -3.53 -3.82 6.45
C VAL A 98 -4.13 -2.44 6.29
N PHE A 99 -5.22 -2.18 7.00
CA PHE A 99 -5.81 -0.85 7.15
C PHE A 99 -5.38 -0.26 8.50
N VAL A 100 -4.90 0.99 8.49
CA VAL A 100 -4.57 1.71 9.72
C VAL A 100 -5.64 2.76 10.00
N LEU A 101 -6.25 2.66 11.18
CA LEU A 101 -7.32 3.52 11.65
C LEU A 101 -6.92 4.24 12.95
N GLY A 102 -7.54 5.39 13.21
CA GLY A 102 -7.60 5.95 14.55
C GLY A 102 -8.84 5.45 15.32
N ARG A 103 -9.13 6.08 16.45
CA ARG A 103 -10.35 5.89 17.23
C ARG A 103 -11.44 6.81 16.70
N PRO A 104 -12.68 6.32 16.59
CA PRO A 104 -13.83 7.19 16.42
C PRO A 104 -14.17 7.90 17.73
N ALA A 105 -14.92 8.99 17.63
CA ALA A 105 -15.46 9.69 18.80
C ALA A 105 -16.54 8.87 19.54
N GLY A 106 -17.32 8.05 18.81
CA GLY A 106 -18.46 7.31 19.35
C GLY A 106 -18.20 5.83 19.63
N ARG A 107 -18.87 5.30 20.66
CA ARG A 107 -18.78 3.89 21.06
C ARG A 107 -19.38 2.95 20.00
N ARG A 108 -20.43 3.37 19.29
CA ARG A 108 -21.11 2.56 18.27
C ARG A 108 -20.18 2.28 17.09
N GLU A 109 -19.48 3.31 16.64
CA GLU A 109 -18.47 3.24 15.58
C GLU A 109 -17.31 2.33 16.00
N GLN A 110 -16.85 2.44 17.25
CA GLN A 110 -15.80 1.56 17.77
C GLN A 110 -16.24 0.08 17.78
N LEU A 111 -17.48 -0.23 18.18
CA LEU A 111 -18.03 -1.59 18.07
C LEU A 111 -18.10 -2.06 16.60
N GLY A 112 -18.41 -1.15 15.67
CA GLY A 112 -18.36 -1.41 14.24
C GLY A 112 -16.95 -1.82 13.77
N VAL A 113 -15.91 -1.11 14.20
CA VAL A 113 -14.50 -1.44 13.89
C VAL A 113 -14.11 -2.80 14.46
N LEU A 114 -14.48 -3.09 15.72
CA LEU A 114 -14.19 -4.39 16.35
C LEU A 114 -14.88 -5.54 15.61
N SER A 115 -16.14 -5.35 15.20
CA SER A 115 -16.87 -6.33 14.38
C SER A 115 -16.21 -6.54 13.02
N GLU A 116 -15.75 -5.47 12.37
CA GLU A 116 -15.03 -5.55 11.09
C GLU A 116 -13.69 -6.28 11.23
N GLN A 117 -12.94 -6.00 12.31
CA GLN A 117 -11.70 -6.69 12.60
C GLN A 117 -11.94 -8.18 12.87
N ALA A 118 -12.99 -8.53 13.60
CA ALA A 118 -13.34 -9.92 13.87
C ALA A 118 -13.64 -10.71 12.58
N SER A 119 -14.21 -10.06 11.56
CA SER A 119 -14.52 -10.71 10.28
C SER A 119 -13.35 -10.72 9.29
N SER A 120 -12.56 -9.64 9.26
CA SER A 120 -11.60 -9.36 8.18
C SER A 120 -10.15 -9.57 8.60
N GLY A 121 -9.84 -9.39 9.89
CA GLY A 121 -8.53 -9.66 10.46
C GLY A 121 -7.41 -8.74 9.94
N ASP A 122 -7.73 -7.59 9.34
CA ASP A 122 -6.78 -6.75 8.59
C ASP A 122 -6.71 -5.30 9.07
N ILE A 123 -7.16 -5.00 10.29
CA ILE A 123 -7.15 -3.66 10.88
C ILE A 123 -6.07 -3.57 11.96
N VAL A 124 -5.27 -2.51 11.87
CA VAL A 124 -4.46 -1.99 12.97
C VAL A 124 -5.09 -0.68 13.41
N GLN A 125 -5.41 -0.56 14.69
CA GLN A 125 -6.07 0.62 15.22
C GLN A 125 -5.21 1.27 16.29
N ALA A 126 -4.88 2.54 16.06
CA ALA A 126 -4.11 3.37 16.97
C ALA A 126 -4.99 4.00 18.06
N LYS A 127 -4.41 4.32 19.22
CA LYS A 127 -5.12 4.86 20.39
C LYS A 127 -5.18 6.40 20.40
N PHE A 128 -5.60 7.02 19.29
CA PHE A 128 -5.82 8.47 19.18
C PHE A 128 -7.05 8.77 18.33
N GLU A 129 -7.62 9.97 18.40
CA GLU A 129 -8.80 10.33 17.60
C GLU A 129 -8.47 10.48 16.10
N ASP A 130 -9.25 9.80 15.25
CA ASP A 130 -9.03 9.76 13.81
C ASP A 130 -9.40 11.09 13.14
N THR A 131 -8.40 11.97 12.95
CA THR A 131 -8.56 13.28 12.30
C THR A 131 -7.45 13.52 11.29
N PHE A 132 -7.69 14.40 10.31
CA PHE A 132 -6.66 14.84 9.35
C PHE A 132 -5.41 15.41 10.03
N ARG A 133 -5.57 16.07 11.18
CA ARG A 133 -4.45 16.63 11.94
C ARG A 133 -3.58 15.58 12.61
N ASN A 134 -4.08 14.36 12.76
CA ASN A 134 -3.41 13.24 13.42
C ASN A 134 -2.88 12.19 12.43
N LEU A 135 -2.85 12.45 11.12
CA LEU A 135 -2.36 11.48 10.13
C LEU A 135 -0.93 11.00 10.41
N THR A 136 -0.06 11.88 10.91
CA THR A 136 1.31 11.52 11.33
C THR A 136 1.32 10.46 12.43
N LEU A 137 0.34 10.45 13.33
CA LEU A 137 0.21 9.38 14.32
C LEU A 137 -0.15 8.04 13.66
N LYS A 138 -0.91 8.03 12.54
CA LYS A 138 -1.11 6.80 11.75
C LYS A 138 0.19 6.32 11.12
N ALA A 139 0.97 7.23 10.52
CA ALA A 139 2.26 6.86 9.92
C ALA A 139 3.21 6.27 10.98
N VAL A 140 3.34 6.90 12.15
CA VAL A 140 4.14 6.36 13.27
C VAL A 140 3.62 5.00 13.73
N THR A 141 2.30 4.85 13.85
CA THR A 141 1.67 3.57 14.21
C THR A 141 2.00 2.48 13.19
N PHE A 142 1.87 2.79 11.90
CA PHE A 142 2.20 1.85 10.83
C PHE A 142 3.68 1.45 10.86
N MET A 143 4.59 2.42 10.98
CA MET A 143 6.04 2.17 11.04
C MET A 143 6.39 1.25 12.22
N ALA A 144 5.83 1.54 13.41
CA ALA A 144 6.02 0.71 14.60
C ALA A 144 5.46 -0.71 14.41
N TRP A 145 4.24 -0.82 13.85
CA TRP A 145 3.57 -2.08 13.61
C TRP A 145 4.31 -2.93 12.57
N ALA A 146 4.62 -2.37 11.41
CA ALA A 146 5.29 -3.10 10.33
C ALA A 146 6.70 -3.52 10.73
N ASN A 147 7.43 -2.67 11.47
CA ASN A 147 8.73 -3.03 12.02
C ASN A 147 8.66 -4.24 12.96
N SER A 148 7.63 -4.31 13.82
CA SER A 148 7.55 -5.34 14.87
C SER A 148 6.84 -6.62 14.40
N HIS A 149 5.80 -6.48 13.58
CA HIS A 149 4.84 -7.54 13.26
C HIS A 149 4.85 -7.96 11.80
N CYS A 150 5.54 -7.24 10.91
CA CYS A 150 5.70 -7.63 9.52
C CYS A 150 7.10 -7.36 8.92
N PRO A 151 8.21 -7.64 9.65
CA PRO A 151 9.56 -7.37 9.14
C PRO A 151 9.93 -8.22 7.90
N GLN A 152 9.23 -9.32 7.63
CA GLN A 152 9.46 -10.17 6.47
C GLN A 152 8.95 -9.59 5.14
N ALA A 153 8.24 -8.46 5.17
CA ALA A 153 7.72 -7.81 3.96
C ALA A 153 8.86 -7.37 3.02
N GLN A 154 8.84 -7.84 1.76
CA GLN A 154 9.83 -7.46 0.76
C GLN A 154 9.59 -6.06 0.21
N TYR A 155 8.31 -5.71 0.02
CA TYR A 155 7.85 -4.38 -0.37
C TYR A 155 6.64 -3.95 0.44
N VAL A 156 6.51 -2.64 0.63
CA VAL A 156 5.32 -2.00 1.17
C VAL A 156 4.71 -1.11 0.09
N VAL A 157 3.44 -1.32 -0.22
CA VAL A 157 2.64 -0.44 -1.07
C VAL A 157 1.80 0.45 -0.15
N LYS A 158 2.20 1.70 0.02
CA LYS A 158 1.43 2.69 0.78
C LYS A 158 0.44 3.37 -0.16
N VAL A 159 -0.83 3.39 0.21
CA VAL A 159 -1.90 3.96 -0.61
C VAL A 159 -3.01 4.54 0.27
N ASP A 160 -3.66 5.60 -0.20
CA ASP A 160 -4.84 6.15 0.47
C ASP A 160 -6.10 5.36 0.06
N ASP A 161 -7.13 5.33 0.92
CA ASP A 161 -8.30 4.48 0.64
C ASP A 161 -9.15 4.95 -0.55
N ASP A 162 -8.99 6.18 -1.05
CA ASP A 162 -9.68 6.73 -2.22
C ASP A 162 -9.00 6.41 -3.56
N MET A 163 -8.03 5.49 -3.58
CA MET A 163 -7.26 5.13 -4.77
C MET A 163 -7.64 3.76 -5.29
N PHE A 164 -7.77 3.62 -6.62
CA PHE A 164 -7.66 2.34 -7.29
C PHE A 164 -6.20 2.07 -7.65
N VAL A 165 -5.79 0.79 -7.57
CA VAL A 165 -4.44 0.36 -7.91
C VAL A 165 -4.48 -0.84 -8.87
N ASP A 166 -3.81 -0.75 -10.00
CA ASP A 166 -3.45 -1.91 -10.82
C ASP A 166 -2.33 -2.68 -10.11
N MET A 167 -2.69 -3.57 -9.17
CA MET A 167 -1.71 -4.35 -8.40
C MET A 167 -0.87 -5.29 -9.27
N PHE A 168 -1.37 -5.75 -10.43
CA PHE A 168 -0.54 -6.45 -11.41
C PHE A 168 0.47 -5.48 -12.03
N GLY A 169 0.05 -4.27 -12.38
CA GLY A 169 0.96 -3.21 -12.80
C GLY A 169 2.04 -2.88 -11.75
N VAL A 170 1.69 -2.85 -10.46
CA VAL A 170 2.67 -2.70 -9.37
C VAL A 170 3.71 -3.83 -9.42
N ILE A 171 3.26 -5.08 -9.45
CA ILE A 171 4.11 -6.27 -9.45
C ILE A 171 5.00 -6.32 -10.70
N PHE A 172 4.43 -6.12 -11.89
CA PHE A 172 5.11 -6.37 -13.16
C PHE A 172 5.80 -5.14 -13.77
N LYS A 173 5.45 -3.92 -13.36
CA LYS A 173 6.00 -2.68 -13.95
C LYS A 173 6.72 -1.78 -12.95
N ILE A 174 6.32 -1.77 -11.68
CA ILE A 174 6.94 -0.89 -10.66
C ILE A 174 8.02 -1.60 -9.87
N ILE A 175 7.71 -2.75 -9.26
CA ILE A 175 8.68 -3.54 -8.47
C ILE A 175 9.97 -3.82 -9.26
N PRO A 176 9.95 -4.21 -10.56
CA PRO A 176 11.17 -4.49 -11.31
C PRO A 176 12.12 -3.29 -11.47
N LYS A 177 11.61 -2.06 -11.30
CA LYS A 177 12.43 -0.83 -11.33
C LYS A 177 13.24 -0.62 -10.05
N ILE A 178 12.82 -1.24 -8.95
CA ILE A 178 13.44 -1.10 -7.61
C ILE A 178 13.98 -2.40 -7.04
N ALA A 179 13.76 -3.54 -7.71
CA ALA A 179 14.10 -4.86 -7.21
C ALA A 179 15.61 -5.09 -6.98
N ASP A 180 16.45 -4.48 -7.79
CA ASP A 180 17.93 -4.53 -7.70
C ASP A 180 18.51 -3.58 -6.65
N LYS A 181 17.71 -2.68 -6.09
CA LYS A 181 18.15 -1.64 -5.17
C LYS A 181 17.86 -2.07 -3.75
N SER A 182 18.85 -2.00 -2.86
CA SER A 182 18.64 -2.31 -1.44
C SER A 182 17.64 -1.34 -0.83
N TYR A 183 17.89 -0.02 -0.83
CA TYR A 183 16.96 0.97 -0.27
C TYR A 183 16.37 1.80 -1.41
N ALA A 184 15.10 1.56 -1.77
CA ALA A 184 14.43 2.33 -2.81
C ALA A 184 12.96 2.62 -2.54
N MET A 185 12.49 3.76 -3.07
CA MET A 185 11.08 4.12 -3.14
C MET A 185 10.70 4.50 -4.56
N ALA A 186 9.53 4.07 -5.02
CA ALA A 186 8.92 4.50 -6.27
C ALA A 186 7.66 5.31 -5.96
N CYS A 187 7.65 6.59 -6.32
CA CYS A 187 6.54 7.52 -6.03
C CYS A 187 6.54 8.73 -7.00
N SER A 188 5.54 9.60 -6.91
CA SER A 188 5.54 10.92 -7.58
C SER A 188 6.41 11.91 -6.78
N TYR A 189 7.73 11.77 -6.89
CA TYR A 189 8.65 12.44 -5.97
C TYR A 189 8.53 13.97 -6.05
N THR A 190 8.28 14.60 -4.90
CA THR A 190 8.12 16.05 -4.83
C THR A 190 9.37 16.67 -4.25
N LYS A 191 10.09 17.44 -5.08
CA LYS A 191 11.17 18.33 -4.64
C LYS A 191 10.59 19.72 -4.36
N ASN A 192 11.02 20.35 -3.28
CA ASN A 192 10.65 21.73 -2.93
C ASN A 192 9.13 21.95 -2.86
N GLY A 193 8.39 21.04 -2.19
CA GLY A 193 6.96 21.25 -1.94
C GLY A 193 6.74 22.42 -0.99
N LYS A 194 5.95 23.42 -1.39
CA LYS A 194 5.69 24.62 -0.57
C LYS A 194 4.85 24.26 0.65
N ILE A 195 5.28 24.75 1.82
CA ILE A 195 4.53 24.55 3.06
C ILE A 195 3.25 25.39 3.00
N ASN A 196 2.10 24.75 3.15
CA ASN A 196 0.82 25.44 3.13
C ASN A 196 0.54 26.10 4.48
N ARG A 197 0.57 27.43 4.51
CA ARG A 197 0.33 28.24 5.73
C ARG A 197 -1.08 28.82 5.79
N ASN A 198 -2.01 28.37 4.95
CA ASN A 198 -3.42 28.79 4.99
C ASN A 198 -4.21 27.93 6.00
N PRO A 199 -4.73 28.51 7.11
CA PRO A 199 -5.48 27.78 8.14
C PRO A 199 -6.73 27.03 7.65
N GLN A 200 -7.30 27.45 6.52
CA GLN A 200 -8.48 26.81 5.92
C GLN A 200 -8.15 25.54 5.14
N SER A 201 -6.87 25.25 4.90
CA SER A 201 -6.46 24.06 4.16
C SER A 201 -6.36 22.83 5.07
N ASN A 202 -6.80 21.68 4.55
CA ASN A 202 -6.53 20.38 5.17
C ASN A 202 -5.03 20.11 5.34
N TRP A 203 -4.19 20.68 4.48
CA TRP A 203 -2.72 20.56 4.52
C TRP A 203 -2.03 21.73 5.24
N TYR A 204 -2.78 22.53 6.02
CA TYR A 204 -2.21 23.62 6.80
C TYR A 204 -1.14 23.14 7.78
N VAL A 205 -0.02 23.85 7.84
CA VAL A 205 1.02 23.68 8.85
C VAL A 205 1.26 25.01 9.56
N ASP A 206 1.05 25.02 10.88
CA ASP A 206 1.20 26.23 11.70
C ASP A 206 2.63 26.79 11.61
N LYS A 207 2.77 28.12 11.66
CA LYS A 207 4.06 28.81 11.50
C LYS A 207 5.11 28.43 12.55
N THR A 208 4.67 27.94 13.72
CA THR A 208 5.56 27.43 14.77
C THR A 208 6.18 26.08 14.40
N MET A 209 5.54 25.30 13.52
CA MET A 209 6.06 24.04 12.97
C MET A 209 6.93 24.32 11.74
N LEU A 210 8.11 23.69 11.67
CA LEU A 210 9.12 23.95 10.64
C LEU A 210 9.41 25.46 10.53
N ALA A 211 9.68 26.09 11.68
CA ALA A 211 9.91 27.53 11.77
C ALA A 211 11.07 27.97 10.85
N GLY A 212 10.88 29.07 10.13
CA GLY A 212 11.84 29.57 9.15
C GLY A 212 11.89 28.82 7.82
N GLN A 213 11.19 27.67 7.70
CA GLN A 213 11.12 26.92 6.44
C GLN A 213 9.91 27.36 5.61
N THR A 214 10.14 27.46 4.30
CA THR A 214 9.12 27.77 3.29
C THR A 214 8.74 26.56 2.43
N HIS A 215 9.60 25.54 2.41
CA HIS A 215 9.44 24.31 1.63
C HIS A 215 9.81 23.09 2.48
N TYR A 216 9.18 21.96 2.20
CA TYR A 216 9.52 20.66 2.78
C TYR A 216 10.83 20.11 2.17
N PRO A 217 11.53 19.22 2.91
CA PRO A 217 12.49 18.32 2.26
C PRO A 217 11.80 17.49 1.18
N GLY A 218 12.57 16.90 0.26
CA GLY A 218 11.99 16.05 -0.77
C GLY A 218 11.29 14.84 -0.17
N PHE A 219 10.09 14.53 -0.65
CA PHE A 219 9.22 13.50 -0.08
C PHE A 219 8.39 12.78 -1.16
N CYS A 220 7.88 11.60 -0.81
CA CYS A 220 6.91 10.86 -1.61
C CYS A 220 5.50 11.20 -1.12
N PRO A 221 4.63 11.78 -1.95
CA PRO A 221 3.26 12.12 -1.56
C PRO A 221 2.43 10.91 -1.12
N GLY A 222 1.48 11.16 -0.23
CA GLY A 222 0.74 10.13 0.48
C GLY A 222 -0.12 9.21 -0.39
N PHE A 223 -0.67 9.69 -1.50
CA PHE A 223 -1.67 8.93 -2.24
C PHE A 223 -1.17 7.58 -2.78
N PHE A 224 0.12 7.46 -3.13
CA PHE A 224 0.70 6.20 -3.60
C PHE A 224 2.24 6.19 -3.53
N SER A 225 2.79 5.12 -2.97
CA SER A 225 4.22 4.79 -3.11
C SER A 225 4.48 3.29 -2.96
N VAL A 226 5.55 2.81 -3.60
CA VAL A 226 6.10 1.47 -3.38
C VAL A 226 7.47 1.62 -2.71
N ILE A 227 7.64 0.99 -1.56
CA ILE A 227 8.80 1.15 -0.68
C ILE A 227 9.45 -0.23 -0.50
N THR A 228 10.77 -0.34 -0.61
CA THR A 228 11.46 -1.59 -0.25
C THR A 228 11.37 -1.83 1.26
N GLY A 229 11.11 -3.06 1.69
CA GLY A 229 10.79 -3.35 3.10
C GLY A 229 11.88 -2.96 4.11
N ASN A 230 13.15 -2.98 3.71
CA ASN A 230 14.29 -2.55 4.52
C ASN A 230 14.34 -1.04 4.80
N ILE A 231 13.51 -0.23 4.13
CA ILE A 231 13.32 1.18 4.50
C ILE A 231 12.46 1.31 5.77
N ILE A 232 11.59 0.35 6.08
CA ILE A 232 10.68 0.45 7.23
C ILE A 232 11.43 0.63 8.56
N PRO A 233 12.48 -0.17 8.89
CA PRO A 233 13.26 0.08 10.10
C PRO A 233 14.01 1.42 10.08
N GLU A 234 14.49 1.88 8.92
CA GLU A 234 15.18 3.17 8.80
C GLU A 234 14.23 4.34 9.05
N LEU A 235 13.01 4.27 8.52
CA LEU A 235 11.94 5.24 8.78
C LEU A 235 11.53 5.23 10.25
N TYR A 236 11.32 4.04 10.81
CA TYR A 236 10.90 3.88 12.20
C TYR A 236 11.97 4.37 13.18
N GLU A 237 13.25 4.06 12.95
CA GLU A 237 14.31 4.53 13.85
C GLU A 237 14.55 6.03 13.75
N GLY A 238 14.48 6.57 12.53
CA GLY A 238 14.67 8.00 12.28
C GLY A 238 13.52 8.85 12.80
N SER A 239 12.29 8.33 12.85
CA SER A 239 11.14 9.05 13.41
C SER A 239 11.31 9.43 14.88
N PHE A 240 12.09 8.65 15.68
CA PHE A 240 12.47 9.04 17.05
C PHE A 240 13.31 10.31 17.13
N THR A 241 14.00 10.68 16.05
CA THR A 241 14.88 11.85 16.01
C THR A 241 14.17 13.10 15.49
N VAL A 242 12.98 12.95 14.92
CA VAL A 242 12.16 14.07 14.44
C VAL A 242 11.54 14.76 15.64
N LYS A 243 12.06 15.95 15.97
CA LYS A 243 11.65 16.73 17.14
C LYS A 243 10.28 17.40 16.99
N GLU A 244 9.84 17.63 15.76
CA GLU A 244 8.65 18.42 15.45
C GLU A 244 7.53 17.51 14.91
N PHE A 245 6.36 17.57 15.55
CA PHE A 245 5.15 17.01 14.97
C PHE A 245 4.67 17.93 13.84
N ILE A 246 4.39 17.35 12.67
CA ILE A 246 3.68 18.02 11.58
C ILE A 246 2.46 17.19 11.19
N PRO A 247 1.31 17.79 10.81
CA PRO A 247 0.09 17.05 10.48
C PRO A 247 0.08 16.49 9.04
N ILE A 248 1.26 16.29 8.45
CA ILE A 248 1.44 15.88 7.05
C ILE A 248 2.25 14.58 7.07
N ASP A 249 1.55 13.45 6.97
CA ASP A 249 2.08 12.11 7.26
C ASP A 249 3.15 11.67 6.27
N ASP A 250 2.96 11.97 4.99
CA ASP A 250 3.86 11.64 3.90
C ASP A 250 5.18 12.42 3.96
N VAL A 251 5.12 13.72 4.28
CA VAL A 251 6.30 14.54 4.58
C VAL A 251 6.99 14.04 5.85
N TYR A 252 6.24 13.76 6.92
CA TYR A 252 6.82 13.26 8.18
C TYR A 252 7.55 11.94 7.95
N MET A 253 6.87 10.97 7.34
CA MET A 253 7.38 9.63 7.09
C MET A 253 8.56 9.70 6.12
N THR A 254 8.34 10.12 4.88
CA THR A 254 9.34 9.94 3.80
C THR A 254 10.31 11.11 3.65
N GLY A 255 9.95 12.31 4.15
CA GLY A 255 10.80 13.50 4.05
C GLY A 255 11.64 13.76 5.30
N LEU A 256 11.13 13.47 6.50
CA LEU A 256 11.79 13.79 7.77
C LEU A 256 12.32 12.57 8.54
N SER A 257 11.66 11.41 8.43
CA SER A 257 11.97 10.24 9.28
C SER A 257 13.05 9.33 8.70
N LEU A 258 13.59 9.59 7.51
CA LEU A 258 14.71 8.82 6.97
C LEU A 258 16.02 9.17 7.69
N ARG A 259 16.67 8.17 8.31
CA ARG A 259 18.01 8.36 8.92
C ARG A 259 19.08 8.71 7.89
N ASN A 260 19.06 8.02 6.75
CA ASN A 260 20.08 8.10 5.72
C ASN A 260 19.45 8.39 4.34
N PRO A 261 18.81 9.56 4.14
CA PRO A 261 18.05 9.86 2.93
C PRO A 261 18.92 9.83 1.67
N ARG A 262 20.23 10.09 1.77
CA ARG A 262 21.19 10.02 0.66
C ARG A 262 21.42 8.59 0.12
N ASN A 263 21.13 7.57 0.94
CA ASN A 263 21.30 6.17 0.55
C ASN A 263 20.02 5.56 -0.04
N VAL A 264 18.91 6.30 -0.03
CA VAL A 264 17.64 5.84 -0.59
C VAL A 264 17.54 6.27 -2.05
N THR A 265 17.41 5.29 -2.93
CA THR A 265 17.17 5.57 -4.35
C THR A 265 15.69 5.90 -4.58
N ILE A 266 15.42 7.06 -5.16
CA ILE A 266 14.07 7.43 -5.55
C ILE A 266 13.88 7.19 -7.04
N VAL A 267 12.88 6.38 -7.39
CA VAL A 267 12.41 6.19 -8.76
C VAL A 267 11.14 7.01 -8.95
N ASP A 268 11.23 8.08 -9.73
CA ASP A 268 10.06 8.89 -10.03
C ASP A 268 9.14 8.14 -11.01
N ILE A 269 7.89 7.94 -10.60
CA ILE A 269 6.84 7.26 -11.37
C ILE A 269 5.64 8.17 -11.59
N LYS A 270 5.80 9.50 -11.48
CA LYS A 270 4.73 10.48 -11.64
C LYS A 270 3.88 10.27 -12.91
N ASP A 271 4.52 9.95 -14.04
CA ASP A 271 3.83 9.74 -15.33
C ASP A 271 2.97 8.46 -15.35
N GLN A 272 3.09 7.61 -14.32
CA GLN A 272 2.32 6.38 -14.15
C GLN A 272 1.21 6.54 -13.10
N LEU A 273 1.05 7.74 -12.52
CA LEU A 273 0.08 8.03 -11.48
C LEU A 273 -0.82 9.20 -11.90
N TYR A 274 -2.11 9.12 -11.57
CA TYR A 274 -3.05 10.20 -11.86
C TYR A 274 -3.73 10.70 -10.58
N THR A 275 -3.49 11.95 -10.22
CA THR A 275 -3.89 12.50 -8.91
C THR A 275 -5.22 13.23 -8.90
N ASN A 276 -5.80 13.54 -10.06
CA ASN A 276 -7.11 14.19 -10.16
C ASN A 276 -8.23 13.14 -10.16
N GLU A 277 -9.46 13.56 -9.84
CA GLU A 277 -10.64 12.69 -9.96
C GLU A 277 -10.87 12.32 -11.43
N ARG A 278 -10.88 11.02 -11.76
CA ARG A 278 -11.38 10.54 -13.05
C ARG A 278 -12.86 10.23 -12.89
N SER A 279 -13.69 10.91 -13.67
CA SER A 279 -15.15 10.81 -13.57
C SER A 279 -15.71 9.48 -14.08
N ASP A 280 -14.96 8.76 -14.92
CA ASP A 280 -15.44 7.56 -15.61
C ASP A 280 -14.39 6.43 -15.63
N PRO A 281 -14.66 5.29 -14.97
CA PRO A 281 -13.83 4.09 -15.03
C PRO A 281 -13.49 3.59 -16.44
N ASP A 282 -14.40 3.79 -17.41
CA ASP A 282 -14.21 3.31 -18.78
C ASP A 282 -13.19 4.18 -19.55
N GLN A 283 -12.97 5.42 -19.09
CA GLN A 283 -11.95 6.33 -19.62
C GLN A 283 -10.53 6.00 -19.14
N GLU A 284 -10.34 5.01 -18.27
CA GLU A 284 -8.98 4.55 -17.89
C GLU A 284 -8.41 3.52 -18.87
N ILE A 285 -9.25 3.00 -19.76
CA ILE A 285 -8.94 1.94 -20.73
C ILE A 285 -8.78 2.57 -22.12
N GLN A 286 -7.84 3.52 -22.27
CA GLN A 286 -7.77 4.35 -23.49
C GLN A 286 -6.76 3.90 -24.54
N VAL A 287 -5.87 2.94 -24.24
CA VAL A 287 -4.89 2.45 -25.24
C VAL A 287 -4.95 0.92 -25.32
N ASN A 288 -5.52 0.40 -26.41
CA ASN A 288 -5.55 -1.04 -26.72
C ASN A 288 -6.10 -1.92 -25.58
N GLY A 289 -7.04 -1.41 -24.78
CA GLY A 289 -7.61 -2.16 -23.68
C GLY A 289 -6.74 -2.24 -22.41
N ARG A 290 -5.71 -1.41 -22.25
CA ARG A 290 -4.86 -1.41 -21.04
C ARG A 290 -5.12 -0.19 -20.17
N PHE A 291 -4.93 -0.36 -18.86
CA PHE A 291 -4.88 0.74 -17.91
C PHE A 291 -3.68 1.64 -18.22
N GLU A 292 -3.95 2.94 -18.37
CA GLU A 292 -2.93 3.95 -18.59
C GLU A 292 -2.06 4.14 -17.33
N TYR A 293 -2.70 4.19 -16.15
CA TYR A 293 -2.04 4.46 -14.87
C TYR A 293 -1.99 3.24 -13.95
N ILE A 294 -0.98 3.22 -13.08
CA ILE A 294 -0.80 2.22 -12.03
C ILE A 294 -1.71 2.50 -10.83
N ALA A 295 -1.92 3.77 -10.50
CA ALA A 295 -2.82 4.18 -9.44
C ALA A 295 -3.44 5.53 -9.73
N PHE A 296 -4.71 5.68 -9.38
CA PHE A 296 -5.47 6.92 -9.56
C PHE A 296 -6.66 7.02 -8.60
N ARG A 297 -7.15 8.24 -8.36
CA ARG A 297 -8.28 8.47 -7.46
C ARG A 297 -9.59 7.97 -8.04
N VAL A 298 -10.40 7.34 -7.19
CA VAL A 298 -11.79 6.96 -7.46
C VAL A 298 -12.74 7.67 -6.50
N LYS A 299 -13.94 7.97 -6.97
CA LYS A 299 -14.93 8.78 -6.24
C LYS A 299 -15.90 7.93 -5.43
N LYS A 300 -16.20 6.73 -5.92
CA LYS A 300 -17.25 5.84 -5.39
C LYS A 300 -16.67 4.45 -5.13
N GLU A 301 -17.14 3.85 -4.06
CA GLU A 301 -16.69 2.55 -3.56
C GLU A 301 -16.88 1.44 -4.62
N TRP A 302 -17.99 1.48 -5.37
CA TRP A 302 -18.28 0.48 -6.41
C TRP A 302 -17.26 0.50 -7.57
N GLN A 303 -16.57 1.62 -7.82
CA GLN A 303 -15.62 1.74 -8.92
C GLN A 303 -14.43 0.79 -8.74
N HIS A 304 -14.01 0.50 -7.50
CA HIS A 304 -12.89 -0.43 -7.27
C HIS A 304 -13.17 -1.81 -7.85
N GLY A 305 -14.39 -2.35 -7.67
CA GLY A 305 -14.78 -3.66 -8.20
C GLY A 305 -14.92 -3.66 -9.72
N THR A 306 -15.54 -2.64 -10.30
CA THR A 306 -15.69 -2.51 -11.75
C THR A 306 -14.34 -2.42 -12.45
N LEU A 307 -13.45 -1.52 -11.99
CA LEU A 307 -12.10 -1.37 -12.54
C LEU A 307 -11.27 -2.64 -12.37
N TRP A 308 -11.40 -3.34 -11.24
CA TRP A 308 -10.68 -4.58 -11.02
C TRP A 308 -11.11 -5.68 -11.98
N ASN A 309 -12.41 -5.87 -12.18
CA ASN A 309 -12.92 -6.84 -13.15
C ASN A 309 -12.45 -6.51 -14.57
N LEU A 310 -12.52 -5.24 -14.96
CA LEU A 310 -11.99 -4.78 -16.25
C LEU A 310 -10.48 -5.06 -16.38
N ARG A 311 -9.70 -4.85 -15.31
CA ARG A 311 -8.25 -5.13 -15.32
C ARG A 311 -7.95 -6.61 -15.50
N LEU A 312 -8.73 -7.49 -14.86
CA LEU A 312 -8.59 -8.94 -14.94
C LEU A 312 -8.88 -9.48 -16.35
N ASP A 313 -9.72 -8.78 -17.13
CA ASP A 313 -9.99 -9.08 -18.55
C ASP A 313 -8.85 -8.71 -19.49
N LYS A 314 -7.83 -8.03 -18.98
CA LYS A 314 -6.74 -7.46 -19.75
C LYS A 314 -5.38 -7.91 -19.25
N LEU A 315 -5.32 -8.96 -18.42
CA LEU A 315 -4.06 -9.56 -18.00
C LEU A 315 -3.33 -10.13 -19.21
N THR A 316 -2.03 -9.87 -19.28
CA THR A 316 -1.14 -10.60 -20.19
C THR A 316 -1.01 -12.05 -19.73
N SER A 317 -0.55 -12.96 -20.59
CA SER A 317 -0.41 -14.38 -20.23
C SER A 317 0.48 -14.60 -19.01
N ILE A 318 1.54 -13.78 -18.84
CA ILE A 318 2.40 -13.87 -17.67
C ILE A 318 1.70 -13.37 -16.41
N GLU A 319 0.97 -12.25 -16.47
CA GLU A 319 0.20 -11.73 -15.33
C GLU A 319 -0.92 -12.70 -14.91
N ASP A 320 -1.61 -13.29 -15.89
CA ASP A 320 -2.67 -14.28 -15.64
C ASP A 320 -2.12 -15.55 -14.96
N SER A 321 -0.88 -15.95 -15.27
CA SER A 321 -0.23 -17.06 -14.55
C SER A 321 0.00 -16.76 -13.06
N PHE A 322 0.02 -15.48 -12.67
CA PHE A 322 0.08 -15.00 -11.29
C PHE A 322 -1.30 -14.64 -10.71
N SER A 323 -2.38 -14.85 -11.47
CA SER A 323 -3.76 -14.62 -11.03
C SER A 323 -4.42 -15.91 -10.59
N SER A 324 -4.97 -15.93 -9.37
CA SER A 324 -5.89 -16.98 -8.91
C SER A 324 -7.35 -16.57 -9.07
N TYR A 325 -7.60 -15.30 -9.42
CA TYR A 325 -8.95 -14.74 -9.41
C TYR A 325 -9.87 -15.47 -10.39
N ARG A 326 -9.47 -15.68 -11.66
CA ARG A 326 -10.28 -16.41 -12.66
C ARG A 326 -10.61 -17.85 -12.28
N ASN A 327 -9.75 -18.49 -11.49
CA ASN A 327 -9.94 -19.87 -11.06
C ASN A 327 -10.93 -20.01 -9.88
N THR A 328 -11.42 -18.88 -9.35
CA THR A 328 -12.26 -18.83 -8.14
C THR A 328 -13.67 -18.28 -8.35
N PHE A 329 -14.14 -17.94 -9.56
CA PHE A 329 -15.50 -17.38 -9.73
C PHE A 329 -16.39 -18.18 -10.68
N ALA A 330 -17.54 -18.62 -10.16
CA ALA A 330 -18.79 -18.62 -10.93
C ALA A 330 -19.56 -17.34 -10.57
N VAL A 331 -20.20 -16.72 -11.55
CA VAL A 331 -21.05 -15.54 -11.34
C VAL A 331 -22.44 -16.02 -10.89
N TYR A 332 -22.88 -15.64 -9.68
CA TYR A 332 -24.26 -15.82 -9.24
C TYR A 332 -24.90 -14.45 -9.01
N ASN A 333 -26.03 -14.17 -9.66
CA ASN A 333 -26.77 -12.89 -9.54
C ASN A 333 -25.91 -11.62 -9.73
N LYS A 334 -25.01 -11.62 -10.73
CA LYS A 334 -24.10 -10.49 -11.03
C LYS A 334 -23.19 -10.06 -9.87
N GLN A 335 -23.02 -10.92 -8.85
CA GLN A 335 -22.02 -10.71 -7.81
C GLN A 335 -20.92 -11.78 -7.94
N PRO A 336 -19.64 -11.40 -7.80
CA PRO A 336 -18.54 -12.37 -7.76
C PRO A 336 -18.70 -13.22 -6.49
N VAL A 337 -18.91 -14.53 -6.65
CA VAL A 337 -18.88 -15.49 -5.53
C VAL A 337 -17.57 -16.27 -5.58
N VAL A 338 -16.78 -16.16 -4.51
CA VAL A 338 -15.52 -16.92 -4.35
C VAL A 338 -15.85 -18.39 -4.13
N ILE A 339 -15.50 -19.24 -5.10
CA ILE A 339 -15.46 -20.69 -4.95
C ILE A 339 -14.12 -21.02 -4.29
N LYS A 340 -14.15 -21.30 -2.99
CA LYS A 340 -13.03 -21.98 -2.32
C LYS A 340 -12.96 -23.40 -2.88
N LYS A 341 -11.80 -23.81 -3.40
CA LYS A 341 -11.50 -25.23 -3.58
C LYS A 341 -11.28 -25.90 -2.22
#